data_AF-A0A536EAN6-F1
#
_entry.id   AF-A0A536EAN6-F1
#
_cell.length_a   1.000
_cell.length_b   1.000
_cell.length_c   1.000
_cell.angle_alpha   90.00
_cell.angle_beta   90.00
_cell.angle_gamma   90.00
#
_symmetry.space_group_name_H-M   'P 1'
#
loop_
_entity.id
_entity.type
_entity.pdbx_description
1 polymer ?
#
loop_
_entity_poly.entity_id
_entity_poly.type
_entity_poly.pdbx_seq_one_letter_code
_entity_poly.pdbx_strand_id
1 'polypeptide(L)'
;MSRIEPIIKEGGSVMHLKDEQRSLDQGPVRRAGPHPETERARLDASQLRFLQRTVGNASVTALLEGRLGVQREAPAPPATADKPATADAPATAEKTYPEIDALDLQPKAKKVATALKTKYSQITFNSGKRDAAAQASAMAANVVQDRTGYLGTYKATDLAKQLQDWVDKNPKATDQASIAAGLKSVMDTWANKDLLRLSKHLTGEAFDMQPIESDKQAADIKKDAAEMAKKEGSSGSDFLEKEGNLTRWHVQVFE
;
A
#
# COMPACT_ATOMS: atom_id res chain seq x y z
N MET A 1 23.47 33.65 -42.69
CA MET A 1 23.08 33.91 -44.09
C MET A 1 22.26 32.72 -44.59
N SER A 2 21.49 32.90 -45.66
CA SER A 2 20.29 32.08 -45.95
C SER A 2 20.50 30.93 -46.93
N ARG A 3 19.58 29.95 -46.87
CA ARG A 3 19.06 29.07 -47.95
C ARG A 3 20.05 28.48 -48.99
N ILE A 4 20.02 27.15 -49.09
CA ILE A 4 19.84 26.47 -50.40
C ILE A 4 18.74 25.39 -50.24
N GLU A 5 17.76 25.45 -51.14
CA GLU A 5 16.80 24.39 -51.54
C GLU A 5 16.86 24.37 -53.10
N PRO A 6 16.16 23.49 -53.84
CA PRO A 6 15.52 22.20 -53.52
C PRO A 6 16.05 21.09 -54.49
N ILE A 7 15.30 19.99 -54.67
CA ILE A 7 14.94 19.45 -56.00
C ILE A 7 13.77 18.45 -55.87
N ILE A 8 12.94 18.35 -56.92
CA ILE A 8 11.71 17.55 -57.00
C ILE A 8 11.77 16.70 -58.28
N LYS A 9 11.26 15.46 -58.25
CA LYS A 9 10.40 14.77 -59.27
C LYS A 9 10.16 13.31 -58.86
N GLU A 10 8.91 12.83 -58.71
CA GLU A 10 7.82 12.56 -59.68
C GLU A 10 7.91 11.17 -60.36
N GLY A 11 6.77 10.46 -60.41
CA GLY A 11 6.52 9.41 -61.40
C GLY A 11 5.88 8.12 -60.86
N GLY A 12 4.81 7.64 -61.52
CA GLY A 12 4.37 6.23 -61.46
C GLY A 12 3.07 5.92 -60.71
N SER A 13 1.93 6.13 -61.35
CA SER A 13 0.64 5.52 -60.95
C SER A 13 0.10 4.63 -62.07
N VAL A 14 -0.19 3.37 -61.77
CA VAL A 14 -1.04 2.49 -62.59
C VAL A 14 -1.80 1.54 -61.67
N MET A 15 -3.14 1.53 -61.74
CA MET A 15 -3.98 0.46 -61.19
C MET A 15 -4.27 -0.58 -62.28
N HIS A 16 -4.61 -1.82 -61.90
CA HIS A 16 -5.67 -2.59 -62.56
C HIS A 16 -6.33 -3.59 -61.59
N LEU A 17 -7.56 -3.99 -61.91
CA LEU A 17 -8.46 -4.80 -61.08
C LEU A 17 -8.66 -6.23 -61.63
N LYS A 18 -9.58 -6.97 -60.98
CA LYS A 18 -10.33 -8.17 -61.42
C LYS A 18 -9.78 -9.52 -60.92
N ASP A 19 -10.61 -10.50 -60.55
CA ASP A 19 -12.07 -10.56 -60.24
C ASP A 19 -12.26 -11.75 -59.24
N GLU A 20 -13.03 -11.60 -58.15
CA GLU A 20 -14.42 -12.07 -57.99
C GLU A 20 -14.63 -13.61 -57.87
N GLN A 21 -15.13 -14.08 -56.71
CA GLN A 21 -16.35 -14.92 -56.62
C GLN A 21 -16.83 -15.16 -55.17
N ARG A 22 -18.13 -15.41 -55.02
CA ARG A 22 -18.81 -15.82 -53.77
C ARG A 22 -19.20 -17.30 -53.83
N SER A 23 -19.28 -17.97 -52.67
CA SER A 23 -20.33 -18.97 -52.42
C SER A 23 -20.64 -19.09 -50.92
N LEU A 24 -21.64 -19.89 -50.56
CA LEU A 24 -22.36 -19.86 -49.29
C LEU A 24 -22.13 -21.10 -48.40
N ASP A 25 -22.38 -20.89 -47.11
CA ASP A 25 -23.01 -21.81 -46.15
C ASP A 25 -22.52 -23.27 -46.03
N GLN A 26 -21.93 -23.61 -44.87
CA GLN A 26 -22.25 -24.83 -44.14
C GLN A 26 -22.23 -24.60 -42.62
N GLY A 27 -23.11 -25.32 -41.91
CA GLY A 27 -23.31 -25.25 -40.46
C GLY A 27 -22.26 -25.97 -39.58
N PRO A 28 -22.52 -26.07 -38.27
CA PRO A 28 -21.45 -26.19 -37.27
C PRO A 28 -20.92 -27.61 -37.02
N VAL A 29 -19.64 -27.84 -37.32
CA VAL A 29 -18.90 -29.02 -36.84
C VAL A 29 -18.37 -28.76 -35.43
N ARG A 30 -19.00 -29.40 -34.43
CA ARG A 30 -18.48 -29.41 -33.04
C ARG A 30 -17.13 -30.14 -32.98
N ARG A 31 -16.03 -29.40 -32.82
CA ARG A 31 -14.80 -29.96 -32.23
C ARG A 31 -14.88 -29.79 -30.71
N ALA A 32 -14.63 -30.87 -29.98
CA ALA A 32 -14.53 -30.81 -28.52
C ALA A 32 -13.35 -29.91 -28.14
N GLY A 33 -13.61 -28.88 -27.31
CA GLY A 33 -12.54 -28.18 -26.64
C GLY A 33 -11.88 -29.09 -25.60
N PRO A 34 -10.61 -28.84 -25.22
CA PRO A 34 -10.08 -29.43 -23.99
C PRO A 34 -11.00 -29.06 -22.82
N HIS A 35 -11.24 -30.01 -21.92
CA HIS A 35 -11.97 -29.73 -20.69
C HIS A 35 -11.22 -28.64 -19.89
N PRO A 36 -11.93 -27.79 -19.12
CA PRO A 36 -11.28 -26.87 -18.22
C PRO A 36 -10.58 -27.68 -17.12
N GLU A 37 -9.25 -27.81 -17.23
CA GLU A 37 -8.44 -28.00 -16.03
C GLU A 37 -8.77 -26.85 -15.05
N THR A 38 -8.78 -27.14 -13.75
CA THR A 38 -9.05 -26.12 -12.74
C THR A 38 -7.87 -25.15 -12.66
N GLU A 39 -7.87 -24.14 -13.53
CA GLU A 39 -6.92 -23.04 -13.53
C GLU A 39 -7.09 -22.24 -12.23
N ARG A 40 -6.35 -22.66 -11.21
CA ARG A 40 -6.19 -21.94 -9.95
C ARG A 40 -5.56 -20.60 -10.27
N ALA A 41 -6.37 -19.57 -10.46
CA ALA A 41 -5.95 -18.23 -10.84
C ALA A 41 -4.72 -17.77 -10.02
N ARG A 42 -3.56 -17.84 -10.68
CA ARG A 42 -2.28 -17.36 -10.17
C ARG A 42 -2.28 -15.87 -10.43
N LEU A 43 -2.41 -15.09 -9.36
CA LEU A 43 -2.31 -13.63 -9.45
C LEU A 43 -0.93 -13.29 -10.02
N ASP A 44 -0.91 -12.59 -11.16
CA ASP A 44 0.35 -12.24 -11.80
C ASP A 44 1.12 -11.17 -11.00
N ALA A 45 2.39 -10.94 -11.33
CA ALA A 45 3.23 -9.99 -10.60
C ALA A 45 2.69 -8.55 -10.63
N SER A 46 1.92 -8.15 -11.65
CA SER A 46 1.27 -6.84 -11.74
C SER A 46 -0.03 -6.79 -10.94
N GLN A 47 -0.82 -7.87 -10.89
CA GLN A 47 -1.97 -8.01 -9.98
C GLN A 47 -1.53 -8.01 -8.51
N LEU A 48 -0.43 -8.71 -8.17
CA LEU A 48 0.17 -8.67 -6.84
C LEU A 48 0.66 -7.26 -6.49
N ARG A 49 1.36 -6.57 -7.40
CA ARG A 49 1.76 -5.16 -7.20
C ARG A 49 0.59 -4.19 -7.14
N PHE A 50 -0.54 -4.49 -7.79
CA PHE A 50 -1.78 -3.73 -7.63
C PHE A 50 -2.36 -3.92 -6.23
N LEU A 51 -2.58 -5.16 -5.78
CA LEU A 51 -3.04 -5.45 -4.42
C LEU A 51 -2.10 -4.84 -3.36
N GLN A 52 -0.78 -4.94 -3.54
CA GLN A 52 0.21 -4.34 -2.64
C GLN A 52 0.14 -2.80 -2.59
N ARG A 53 -0.35 -2.15 -3.65
CA ARG A 53 -0.61 -0.69 -3.70
C ARG A 53 -2.00 -0.29 -3.19
N THR A 54 -3.00 -1.17 -3.29
CA THR A 54 -4.43 -0.85 -3.08
C THR A 54 -4.99 -1.37 -1.75
N VAL A 55 -4.40 -2.41 -1.16
CA VAL A 55 -4.80 -2.97 0.16
C VAL A 55 -3.61 -3.18 1.11
N GLY A 56 -2.39 -2.82 0.68
CA GLY A 56 -1.18 -2.89 1.51
C GLY A 56 -0.62 -4.29 1.76
N ASN A 57 0.61 -4.36 2.29
CA ASN A 57 1.32 -5.63 2.52
C ASN A 57 0.52 -6.61 3.41
N ALA A 58 -0.10 -6.13 4.50
CA ALA A 58 -0.79 -6.99 5.47
C ALA A 58 -1.95 -7.78 4.83
N SER A 59 -2.76 -7.12 4.00
CA SER A 59 -3.87 -7.75 3.28
C SER A 59 -3.40 -8.76 2.23
N VAL A 60 -2.23 -8.54 1.61
CA VAL A 60 -1.62 -9.51 0.68
C VAL A 60 -1.12 -10.74 1.43
N THR A 61 -0.51 -10.58 2.62
CA THR A 61 -0.13 -11.70 3.50
C THR A 61 -1.36 -12.51 3.92
N ALA A 62 -2.42 -11.85 4.41
CA ALA A 62 -3.66 -12.52 4.80
C ALA A 62 -4.33 -13.28 3.63
N LEU A 63 -4.24 -12.76 2.39
CA LEU A 63 -4.76 -13.44 1.18
C LEU A 63 -3.93 -14.68 0.80
N LEU A 64 -2.62 -14.68 1.09
CA LEU A 64 -1.73 -15.82 0.89
C LEU A 64 -1.94 -16.90 1.96
N GLU A 65 -2.05 -16.50 3.22
CA GLU A 65 -2.30 -17.39 4.37
C GLU A 65 -3.71 -18.00 4.32
N GLY A 66 -4.73 -17.21 3.96
CA GLY A 66 -6.09 -17.68 3.74
C GLY A 66 -6.23 -18.69 2.58
N ARG A 67 -5.27 -18.73 1.64
CA ARG A 67 -5.18 -19.78 0.60
C ARG A 67 -4.50 -21.07 1.08
N LEU A 68 -3.97 -21.11 2.31
CA LEU A 68 -3.37 -22.29 2.94
C LEU A 68 -4.21 -22.85 4.11
N GLY A 69 -5.00 -22.00 4.78
CA GLY A 69 -5.83 -22.35 5.94
C GLY A 69 -7.21 -22.94 5.63
N VAL A 70 -7.28 -24.18 5.12
CA VAL A 70 -8.56 -24.91 5.02
C VAL A 70 -8.89 -25.62 6.34
N GLN A 71 -9.97 -25.17 6.98
CA GLN A 71 -10.74 -25.83 8.05
C GLN A 71 -9.96 -26.50 9.22
N ARG A 72 -10.04 -25.86 10.40
CA ARG A 72 -10.43 -26.57 11.64
C ARG A 72 -11.39 -25.73 12.46
N GLU A 73 -12.66 -26.01 12.32
CA GLU A 73 -13.71 -25.60 13.25
C GLU A 73 -13.75 -26.60 14.42
N ALA A 74 -13.79 -26.11 15.67
CA ALA A 74 -13.86 -26.93 16.88
C ALA A 74 -14.61 -26.15 17.99
N PRO A 75 -15.39 -26.83 18.86
CA PRO A 75 -16.48 -26.19 19.61
C PRO A 75 -16.08 -25.56 20.95
N ALA A 76 -16.90 -24.63 21.42
CA ALA A 76 -16.78 -23.98 22.73
C ALA A 76 -17.51 -24.74 23.86
N PRO A 77 -16.90 -24.87 25.06
CA PRO A 77 -17.57 -25.18 26.33
C PRO A 77 -17.93 -23.90 27.13
N PRO A 78 -18.72 -23.99 28.22
CA PRO A 78 -19.70 -22.95 28.55
C PRO A 78 -19.32 -21.94 29.64
N ALA A 79 -20.18 -20.93 29.83
CA ALA A 79 -20.01 -19.80 30.75
C ALA A 79 -20.45 -20.07 32.20
N THR A 80 -19.93 -19.24 33.12
CA THR A 80 -20.38 -19.11 34.52
C THR A 80 -20.45 -17.63 34.93
N ALA A 81 -21.57 -17.19 35.52
CA ALA A 81 -21.68 -15.94 36.30
C ALA A 81 -21.02 -16.13 37.69
N ASP A 82 -20.90 -15.17 38.62
CA ASP A 82 -21.67 -13.94 38.94
C ASP A 82 -20.79 -13.08 39.92
N LYS A 83 -20.93 -11.76 40.18
CA LYS A 83 -21.90 -10.74 39.73
C LYS A 83 -21.22 -9.38 39.37
N PRO A 84 -21.31 -8.20 40.05
CA PRO A 84 -20.88 -6.91 39.45
C PRO A 84 -19.78 -6.11 40.20
N ALA A 85 -19.36 -4.98 39.63
CA ALA A 85 -18.82 -3.82 40.34
C ALA A 85 -19.34 -2.52 39.68
N THR A 86 -19.76 -1.55 40.51
CA THR A 86 -20.02 -0.11 40.23
C THR A 86 -20.24 0.34 38.78
N ALA A 87 -21.46 0.77 38.45
CA ALA A 87 -21.72 1.58 37.26
C ALA A 87 -21.15 2.99 37.42
N ASP A 88 -20.40 3.47 36.42
CA ASP A 88 -19.96 4.87 36.32
C ASP A 88 -20.02 5.31 34.84
N ALA A 89 -20.74 6.40 34.60
CA ALA A 89 -21.10 7.02 33.30
C ALA A 89 -21.63 6.13 32.15
N PRO A 90 -22.59 6.62 31.33
CA PRO A 90 -22.88 6.01 30.03
C PRO A 90 -21.72 6.31 29.07
N ALA A 91 -20.74 5.42 29.01
CA ALA A 91 -19.75 5.41 27.93
C ALA A 91 -20.51 5.36 26.60
N THR A 92 -20.42 6.43 25.81
CA THR A 92 -20.95 6.45 24.44
C THR A 92 -20.23 5.35 23.67
N ALA A 93 -20.94 4.27 23.34
CA ALA A 93 -20.36 3.08 22.75
C ALA A 93 -19.54 3.46 21.51
N GLU A 94 -18.21 3.41 21.64
CA GLU A 94 -17.32 3.86 20.58
C GLU A 94 -17.56 2.99 19.36
N LYS A 95 -17.79 3.63 18.21
CA LYS A 95 -18.10 2.94 16.97
C LYS A 95 -16.86 2.17 16.52
N THR A 96 -16.87 0.86 16.76
CA THR A 96 -15.77 -0.03 16.42
C THR A 96 -15.67 -0.23 14.90
N TYR A 97 -14.43 -0.37 14.43
CA TYR A 97 -14.09 -0.60 13.04
C TYR A 97 -13.02 -1.70 13.01
N PRO A 98 -13.39 -2.96 12.68
CA PRO A 98 -12.44 -4.07 12.66
C PRO A 98 -11.24 -3.83 11.73
N GLU A 99 -11.42 -3.02 10.68
CA GLU A 99 -10.35 -2.59 9.78
C GLU A 99 -9.37 -1.58 10.40
N ILE A 100 -9.72 -0.96 11.53
CA ILE A 100 -8.85 -0.10 12.35
C ILE A 100 -8.25 -0.90 13.52
N ASP A 101 -9.01 -1.84 14.10
CA ASP A 101 -8.49 -2.76 15.12
C ASP A 101 -7.33 -3.62 14.56
N ALA A 102 -7.42 -4.05 13.30
CA ALA A 102 -6.37 -4.77 12.59
C ALA A 102 -5.10 -3.95 12.29
N LEU A 103 -5.07 -2.65 12.59
CA LEU A 103 -3.91 -1.77 12.36
C LEU A 103 -2.94 -1.70 13.55
N ASP A 104 -3.29 -2.29 14.71
CA ASP A 104 -2.47 -2.34 15.94
C ASP A 104 -1.90 -0.96 16.35
N LEU A 105 -2.77 0.07 16.28
CA LEU A 105 -2.43 1.46 16.54
C LEU A 105 -2.40 1.80 18.03
N GLN A 106 -1.53 2.74 18.41
CA GLN A 106 -1.54 3.37 19.72
C GLN A 106 -2.86 4.13 19.97
N PRO A 107 -3.28 4.32 21.24
CA PRO A 107 -4.61 4.85 21.56
C PRO A 107 -4.98 6.14 20.85
N LYS A 108 -4.08 7.13 20.76
CA LYS A 108 -4.36 8.40 20.07
C LYS A 108 -4.46 8.24 18.56
N ALA A 109 -3.54 7.49 17.95
CA ALA A 109 -3.57 7.20 16.52
C ALA A 109 -4.85 6.44 16.13
N LYS A 110 -5.26 5.46 16.95
CA LYS A 110 -6.53 4.73 16.79
C LYS A 110 -7.74 5.65 16.87
N LYS A 111 -7.78 6.56 17.86
CA LYS A 111 -8.87 7.52 18.04
C LYS A 111 -9.01 8.50 16.86
N VAL A 112 -7.89 8.99 16.30
CA VAL A 112 -7.91 9.82 15.08
C VAL A 112 -8.39 9.03 13.87
N ALA A 113 -7.94 7.77 13.67
CA ALA A 113 -8.42 6.91 12.59
C ALA A 113 -9.94 6.66 12.70
N THR A 114 -10.45 6.33 13.90
CA THR A 114 -11.88 6.11 14.17
C THR A 114 -12.71 7.38 13.93
N ALA A 115 -12.20 8.56 14.31
CA ALA A 115 -12.86 9.83 14.05
C ALA A 115 -12.96 10.14 12.54
N LEU A 116 -11.85 10.00 11.81
CA LEU A 116 -11.80 10.18 10.35
C LEU A 116 -12.75 9.21 9.63
N LYS A 117 -12.71 7.92 9.95
CA LYS A 117 -13.58 6.89 9.35
C LYS A 117 -15.07 7.10 9.68
N THR A 118 -15.37 7.74 10.82
CA THR A 118 -16.74 8.10 11.21
C THR A 118 -17.28 9.31 10.46
N LYS A 119 -16.45 10.30 10.16
CA LYS A 119 -16.84 11.46 9.34
C LYS A 119 -16.82 11.18 7.84
N TYR A 120 -15.90 10.32 7.38
CA TYR A 120 -15.65 10.00 5.98
C TYR A 120 -15.59 8.47 5.81
N SER A 121 -16.76 7.86 5.61
CA SER A 121 -16.89 6.39 5.53
C SER A 121 -16.13 5.77 4.34
N GLN A 122 -15.81 6.56 3.30
CA GLN A 122 -15.06 6.14 2.12
C GLN A 122 -13.55 5.97 2.35
N ILE A 123 -13.01 6.38 3.50
CA ILE A 123 -11.57 6.22 3.80
C ILE A 123 -11.20 4.73 3.89
N THR A 124 -10.15 4.34 3.18
CA THR A 124 -9.50 3.03 3.30
C THR A 124 -8.12 3.22 3.93
N PHE A 125 -7.79 2.37 4.92
CA PHE A 125 -6.46 2.35 5.54
C PHE A 125 -5.59 1.28 4.88
N ASN A 126 -4.39 1.67 4.47
CA ASN A 126 -3.45 0.82 3.72
C ASN A 126 -2.41 0.15 4.65
N SER A 127 -2.12 0.74 5.81
CA SER A 127 -1.34 0.11 6.90
C SER A 127 -1.35 0.97 8.15
N GLY A 128 -1.26 0.34 9.32
CA GLY A 128 -0.97 0.99 10.60
C GLY A 128 0.44 0.66 11.07
N LYS A 129 0.54 0.01 12.23
CA LYS A 129 1.80 -0.47 12.79
C LYS A 129 2.49 -1.47 11.86
N ARG A 130 3.81 -1.50 11.92
CA ARG A 130 4.70 -2.37 11.12
C ARG A 130 5.77 -2.99 12.02
N ASP A 131 6.24 -4.18 11.65
CA ASP A 131 7.52 -4.68 12.13
C ASP A 131 8.69 -4.17 11.25
N ALA A 132 9.92 -4.58 11.58
CA ALA A 132 11.11 -4.22 10.80
C ALA A 132 11.07 -4.73 9.34
N ALA A 133 10.45 -5.88 9.07
CA ALA A 133 10.40 -6.47 7.73
C ALA A 133 9.37 -5.74 6.84
N ALA A 134 8.20 -5.42 7.39
CA ALA A 134 7.17 -4.61 6.75
C ALA A 134 7.67 -3.17 6.50
N GLN A 135 8.39 -2.57 7.46
CA GLN A 135 8.98 -1.24 7.27
C GLN A 135 10.12 -1.27 6.23
N ALA A 136 11.03 -2.25 6.28
CA ALA A 136 12.05 -2.42 5.24
C ALA A 136 11.45 -2.66 3.84
N SER A 137 10.34 -3.41 3.74
CA SER A 137 9.59 -3.63 2.51
C SER A 137 8.93 -2.36 1.97
N ALA A 138 8.36 -1.51 2.84
CA ALA A 138 7.81 -0.21 2.47
C ALA A 138 8.91 0.75 1.98
N MET A 139 10.06 0.78 2.64
CA MET A 139 11.21 1.60 2.25
C MET A 139 11.81 1.11 0.92
N ALA A 140 11.93 -0.20 0.73
CA ALA A 140 12.39 -0.79 -0.52
C ALA A 140 11.50 -0.42 -1.73
N ALA A 141 10.17 -0.35 -1.54
CA ALA A 141 9.25 0.07 -2.60
C ALA A 141 9.55 1.48 -3.13
N ASN A 142 10.09 2.36 -2.27
CA ASN A 142 10.52 3.70 -2.65
C ASN A 142 11.92 3.72 -3.26
N VAL A 143 12.88 2.96 -2.70
CA VAL A 143 14.25 2.82 -3.26
C VAL A 143 14.25 2.25 -4.69
N VAL A 144 13.29 1.39 -5.04
CA VAL A 144 13.08 0.91 -6.43
C VAL A 144 12.68 2.04 -7.40
N GLN A 145 12.06 3.11 -6.91
CA GLN A 145 11.61 4.26 -7.71
C GLN A 145 12.67 5.39 -7.73
N ASP A 146 13.33 5.63 -6.59
CA ASP A 146 14.43 6.59 -6.44
C ASP A 146 15.43 6.06 -5.39
N ARG A 147 16.60 5.61 -5.86
CA ARG A 147 17.68 5.11 -5.00
C ARG A 147 18.44 6.20 -4.25
N THR A 148 18.33 7.45 -4.69
CA THR A 148 19.23 8.55 -4.35
C THR A 148 18.60 9.60 -3.44
N GLY A 149 17.30 9.87 -3.56
CA GLY A 149 16.60 10.88 -2.77
C GLY A 149 15.83 10.34 -1.57
N TYR A 150 15.24 9.13 -1.66
CA TYR A 150 14.20 8.72 -0.71
C TYR A 150 14.65 8.62 0.76
N LEU A 151 15.84 8.12 1.08
CA LEU A 151 16.25 8.05 2.49
C LEU A 151 16.54 9.43 3.11
N GLY A 152 16.65 10.49 2.28
CA GLY A 152 16.64 11.89 2.72
C GLY A 152 15.26 12.42 3.13
N THR A 153 14.17 11.67 2.94
CA THR A 153 12.83 12.04 3.45
C THR A 153 12.63 11.61 4.91
N TYR A 154 13.49 10.72 5.41
CA TYR A 154 13.63 10.46 6.84
C TYR A 154 14.44 11.59 7.46
N LYS A 155 14.21 11.86 8.76
CA LYS A 155 15.04 12.82 9.50
C LYS A 155 16.51 12.38 9.39
N ALA A 156 17.34 13.28 8.86
CA ALA A 156 18.78 13.05 8.69
C ALA A 156 19.40 12.58 10.02
N THR A 157 19.83 11.31 10.04
CA THR A 157 20.28 10.56 11.22
C THR A 157 21.28 9.50 10.76
N ASP A 158 22.16 9.06 11.66
CA ASP A 158 23.13 8.00 11.37
C ASP A 158 22.45 6.66 11.00
N LEU A 159 21.20 6.46 11.44
CA LEU A 159 20.37 5.30 11.09
C LEU A 159 19.91 5.37 9.63
N ALA A 160 19.34 6.50 9.18
CA ALA A 160 18.97 6.71 7.79
C ALA A 160 20.21 6.64 6.87
N LYS A 161 21.36 7.16 7.33
CA LYS A 161 22.62 7.03 6.62
C LYS A 161 23.07 5.58 6.46
N GLN A 162 23.04 4.75 7.52
CA GLN A 162 23.40 3.32 7.42
C GLN A 162 22.56 2.56 6.39
N LEU A 163 21.29 2.92 6.23
CA LEU A 163 20.41 2.34 5.20
C LEU A 163 20.82 2.79 3.79
N GLN A 164 21.18 4.07 3.58
CA GLN A 164 21.66 4.57 2.29
C GLN A 164 23.03 3.97 1.93
N ASP A 165 23.95 3.92 2.90
CA ASP A 165 25.23 3.23 2.81
C ASP A 165 25.07 1.77 2.34
N TRP A 166 23.97 1.07 2.69
CA TRP A 166 23.66 -0.26 2.16
C TRP A 166 23.17 -0.21 0.70
N VAL A 167 22.22 0.69 0.38
CA VAL A 167 21.65 0.86 -0.97
C VAL A 167 22.74 1.19 -2.00
N ASP A 168 23.69 2.05 -1.63
CA ASP A 168 24.78 2.50 -2.49
C ASP A 168 25.83 1.41 -2.72
N LYS A 169 26.14 0.61 -1.68
CA LYS A 169 27.07 -0.53 -1.76
C LYS A 169 26.46 -1.76 -2.46
N ASN A 170 25.14 -1.80 -2.63
CA ASN A 170 24.42 -2.91 -3.27
C ASN A 170 23.67 -2.47 -4.56
N PRO A 171 24.37 -1.91 -5.58
CA PRO A 171 23.73 -1.41 -6.80
C PRO A 171 23.07 -2.52 -7.64
N LYS A 172 23.43 -3.79 -7.41
CA LYS A 172 22.83 -4.96 -8.07
C LYS A 172 21.48 -5.41 -7.48
N ALA A 173 21.15 -4.97 -6.26
CA ALA A 173 19.83 -5.23 -5.67
C ALA A 173 18.84 -4.22 -6.26
N THR A 174 18.17 -4.59 -7.36
CA THR A 174 17.28 -3.70 -8.13
C THR A 174 15.79 -3.93 -7.88
N ASP A 175 15.41 -5.07 -7.29
CA ASP A 175 14.03 -5.39 -6.94
C ASP A 175 13.71 -5.12 -5.46
N GLN A 176 12.42 -4.99 -5.15
CA GLN A 176 11.94 -4.66 -3.80
C GLN A 176 12.28 -5.74 -2.76
N ALA A 177 12.32 -7.02 -3.12
CA ALA A 177 12.59 -8.09 -2.14
C ALA A 177 14.07 -8.13 -1.75
N SER A 178 14.98 -8.05 -2.73
CA SER A 178 16.43 -7.96 -2.49
C SER A 178 16.79 -6.71 -1.67
N ILE A 179 16.18 -5.56 -1.98
CA ILE A 179 16.41 -4.32 -1.23
C ILE A 179 15.79 -4.43 0.19
N ALA A 180 14.60 -5.00 0.35
CA ALA A 180 13.96 -5.14 1.67
C ALA A 180 14.76 -6.06 2.60
N ALA A 181 15.25 -7.20 2.10
CA ALA A 181 16.12 -8.09 2.86
C ALA A 181 17.42 -7.37 3.28
N GLY A 182 17.99 -6.57 2.37
CA GLY A 182 19.14 -5.70 2.63
C GLY A 182 18.90 -4.69 3.74
N LEU A 183 17.89 -3.83 3.60
CA LEU A 183 17.52 -2.83 4.58
C LEU A 183 17.19 -3.45 5.94
N LYS A 184 16.48 -4.60 5.97
CA LYS A 184 16.22 -5.34 7.21
C LYS A 184 17.52 -5.83 7.86
N SER A 185 18.48 -6.35 7.08
CA SER A 185 19.76 -6.82 7.62
C SER A 185 20.58 -5.72 8.32
N VAL A 186 20.38 -4.45 7.93
CA VAL A 186 20.93 -3.29 8.66
C VAL A 186 20.13 -3.00 9.93
N MET A 187 18.79 -2.97 9.84
CA MET A 187 17.90 -2.76 11.00
C MET A 187 18.11 -3.80 12.11
N ASP A 188 18.40 -5.04 11.75
CA ASP A 188 18.67 -6.16 12.66
C ASP A 188 19.97 -5.97 13.47
N THR A 189 20.85 -5.03 13.09
CA THR A 189 22.05 -4.67 13.88
C THR A 189 21.78 -3.64 14.98
N TRP A 190 20.61 -3.01 14.99
CA TRP A 190 20.32 -1.88 15.87
C TRP A 190 19.70 -2.32 17.21
N ALA A 191 19.94 -1.53 18.26
CA ALA A 191 19.16 -1.65 19.48
C ALA A 191 17.70 -1.28 19.20
N ASN A 192 16.74 -2.00 19.81
CA ASN A 192 15.30 -1.79 19.58
C ASN A 192 14.86 -0.32 19.78
N LYS A 193 15.44 0.37 20.77
CA LYS A 193 15.20 1.80 21.04
C LYS A 193 15.53 2.72 19.85
N ASP A 194 16.43 2.31 18.96
CA ASP A 194 16.91 3.08 17.82
C ASP A 194 16.17 2.67 16.53
N LEU A 195 15.84 1.38 16.38
CA LEU A 195 14.86 0.91 15.39
C LEU A 195 13.52 1.66 15.53
N LEU A 196 12.95 1.72 16.73
CA LEU A 196 11.68 2.43 16.99
C LEU A 196 11.73 3.95 16.71
N ARG A 197 12.93 4.54 16.52
CA ARG A 197 13.11 5.95 16.15
C ARG A 197 13.15 6.18 14.63
N LEU A 198 13.18 5.13 13.81
CA LEU A 198 13.22 5.23 12.34
C LEU A 198 11.88 5.69 11.76
N SER A 199 10.76 5.13 12.22
CA SER A 199 9.44 5.41 11.67
C SER A 199 8.34 5.20 12.72
N LYS A 200 7.32 6.07 12.70
CA LYS A 200 6.17 6.04 13.60
C LYS A 200 5.23 4.85 13.35
N HIS A 201 5.36 4.17 12.21
CA HIS A 201 4.74 2.86 12.02
C HIS A 201 5.34 1.77 12.92
N LEU A 202 6.62 1.86 13.33
CA LEU A 202 7.23 0.84 14.19
C LEU A 202 6.72 0.92 15.65
N THR A 203 6.26 2.10 16.08
CA THR A 203 5.66 2.32 17.40
C THR A 203 4.13 2.19 17.42
N GLY A 204 3.47 2.17 16.25
CA GLY A 204 2.00 2.22 16.13
C GLY A 204 1.40 3.64 16.22
N GLU A 205 2.25 4.67 16.20
CA GLU A 205 1.87 6.09 16.24
C GLU A 205 1.47 6.65 14.86
N ALA A 206 1.44 5.83 13.80
CA ALA A 206 1.11 6.30 12.46
C ALA A 206 0.34 5.27 11.61
N PHE A 207 -0.46 5.80 10.68
CA PHE A 207 -1.21 5.04 9.68
C PHE A 207 -1.22 5.74 8.31
N ASP A 208 -1.32 4.92 7.26
CA ASP A 208 -1.46 5.39 5.88
C ASP A 208 -2.90 5.19 5.40
N MET A 209 -3.48 6.23 4.81
CA MET A 209 -4.76 6.18 4.10
C MET A 209 -4.53 6.10 2.58
N GLN A 210 -5.47 5.47 1.88
CA GLN A 210 -5.55 5.50 0.42
C GLN A 210 -5.94 6.91 -0.06
N PRO A 211 -5.13 7.59 -0.91
CA PRO A 211 -5.50 8.88 -1.49
C PRO A 211 -6.76 8.78 -2.36
N ILE A 212 -7.68 9.72 -2.16
CA ILE A 212 -8.96 9.82 -2.90
C ILE A 212 -9.04 11.19 -3.62
N GLU A 213 -7.99 11.55 -4.37
CA GLU A 213 -7.79 12.88 -4.97
C GLU A 213 -8.89 13.34 -5.95
N SER A 214 -9.75 12.44 -6.42
CA SER A 214 -10.91 12.74 -7.28
C SER A 214 -12.21 13.01 -6.50
N ASP A 215 -12.23 12.85 -5.18
CA ASP A 215 -13.38 13.18 -4.34
C ASP A 215 -13.40 14.69 -4.04
N LYS A 216 -14.57 15.31 -4.16
CA LYS A 216 -14.83 16.69 -3.72
C LYS A 216 -14.45 16.93 -2.26
N GLN A 217 -14.48 15.89 -1.42
CA GLN A 217 -14.10 15.94 0.00
C GLN A 217 -12.59 15.75 0.24
N ALA A 218 -11.76 15.54 -0.78
CA ALA A 218 -10.33 15.27 -0.60
C ALA A 218 -9.61 16.38 0.19
N ALA A 219 -9.91 17.66 -0.11
CA ALA A 219 -9.36 18.79 0.64
C ALA A 219 -9.84 18.83 2.10
N ASP A 220 -11.11 18.50 2.35
CA ASP A 220 -11.66 18.44 3.71
C ASP A 220 -10.99 17.31 4.51
N ILE A 221 -10.84 16.10 3.93
CA ILE A 221 -10.21 14.95 4.59
C ILE A 221 -8.76 15.26 4.97
N LYS A 222 -7.98 15.87 4.07
CA LYS A 222 -6.60 16.28 4.31
C LYS A 222 -6.51 17.27 5.47
N LYS A 223 -7.39 18.28 5.48
CA LYS A 223 -7.47 19.29 6.54
C LYS A 223 -7.86 18.65 7.88
N ASP A 224 -8.93 17.86 7.91
CA ASP A 224 -9.41 17.17 9.10
C ASP A 224 -8.35 16.24 9.68
N ALA A 225 -7.61 15.49 8.84
CA ALA A 225 -6.54 14.62 9.28
C ALA A 225 -5.42 15.39 9.99
N ALA A 226 -5.01 16.54 9.43
CA ALA A 226 -4.03 17.43 10.05
C ALA A 226 -4.54 18.01 11.38
N GLU A 227 -5.79 18.51 11.41
CA GLU A 227 -6.40 19.12 12.60
C GLU A 227 -6.64 18.08 13.73
N MET A 228 -7.11 16.88 13.40
CA MET A 228 -7.32 15.81 14.39
C MET A 228 -5.99 15.27 14.95
N ALA A 229 -4.98 15.06 14.10
CA ALA A 229 -3.65 14.63 14.54
C ALA A 229 -3.03 15.65 15.51
N LYS A 230 -3.11 16.95 15.18
CA LYS A 230 -2.59 18.06 16.01
C LYS A 230 -3.42 18.34 17.27
N LYS A 231 -4.69 17.94 17.30
CA LYS A 231 -5.57 18.08 18.46
C LYS A 231 -5.39 16.95 19.48
N GLU A 232 -5.20 15.72 19.01
CA GLU A 232 -5.11 14.55 19.87
C GLU A 232 -3.66 14.26 20.31
N GLY A 233 -2.70 14.41 19.40
CA GLY A 233 -1.30 14.05 19.61
C GLY A 233 -0.41 15.18 20.10
N SER A 234 0.78 14.79 20.56
CA SER A 234 1.84 15.69 21.02
C SER A 234 2.52 16.46 19.87
N SER A 235 3.34 17.46 20.21
CA SER A 235 4.04 18.32 19.25
C SER A 235 4.82 17.52 18.20
N GLY A 236 4.54 17.80 16.91
CA GLY A 236 5.07 17.05 15.76
C GLY A 236 4.08 16.05 15.14
N SER A 237 2.93 15.82 15.77
CA SER A 237 1.79 15.14 15.13
C SER A 237 1.32 15.94 13.91
N ASP A 238 1.15 15.28 12.77
CA ASP A 238 0.80 15.93 11.51
C ASP A 238 0.26 14.95 10.45
N PHE A 239 -0.16 15.51 9.33
CA PHE A 239 -0.57 14.83 8.11
C PHE A 239 0.38 15.19 6.96
N LEU A 240 0.79 14.18 6.18
CA LEU A 240 1.63 14.33 4.98
C LEU A 240 0.89 13.75 3.78
N GLU A 241 0.80 14.50 2.68
CA GLU A 241 0.22 14.01 1.41
C GLU A 241 1.15 13.10 0.59
N LYS A 242 2.45 13.10 0.95
CA LYS A 242 3.50 12.37 0.24
C LYS A 242 4.52 11.81 1.21
N GLU A 243 4.98 10.59 0.92
CA GLU A 243 6.16 9.99 1.54
C GLU A 243 7.25 9.89 0.47
N GLY A 244 8.05 10.95 0.36
CA GLY A 244 8.96 11.13 -0.78
C GLY A 244 8.21 11.28 -2.10
N ASN A 245 8.52 10.41 -3.07
CA ASN A 245 7.93 10.46 -4.40
C ASN A 245 6.57 9.74 -4.50
N LEU A 246 6.13 9.00 -3.47
CA LEU A 246 4.79 8.41 -3.42
C LEU A 246 3.77 9.38 -2.84
N THR A 247 2.68 9.64 -3.59
CA THR A 247 1.44 10.18 -3.01
C THR A 247 0.85 9.16 -2.05
N ARG A 248 0.77 9.52 -0.77
CA ARG A 248 0.39 8.66 0.34
C ARG A 248 -0.10 9.57 1.46
N TRP A 249 -1.35 9.38 1.87
CA TRP A 249 -1.99 10.18 2.92
C TRP A 249 -1.58 9.62 4.28
N HIS A 250 -0.39 10.00 4.75
CA HIS A 250 0.23 9.53 5.98
C HIS A 250 -0.19 10.41 7.16
N VAL A 251 -0.67 9.80 8.25
CA VAL A 251 -0.99 10.49 9.51
C VAL A 251 -0.08 9.96 10.60
N GLN A 252 0.57 10.87 11.34
CA GLN A 252 1.32 10.55 12.55
C GLN A 252 0.72 11.29 13.76
N VAL A 253 0.46 10.56 14.84
CA VAL A 253 -0.13 11.06 16.09
C VAL A 253 0.74 10.60 17.24
N PHE A 254 1.45 11.53 17.87
CA PHE A 254 2.41 11.22 18.93
C PHE A 254 1.72 11.13 20.29
N GLU A 255 2.15 10.18 21.12
CA GLU A 255 1.72 10.08 22.52
C GLU A 255 2.26 11.24 23.40
#